data_AF-A0A0L6J8Z3-F1
#
_entry.id   AF-A0A0L6J8Z3-F1
#
_cell.length_a   1.000
_cell.length_b   1.000
_cell.length_c   1.000
_cell.angle_alpha   90.00
_cell.angle_beta   90.00
_cell.angle_gamma   90.00
#
_symmetry.space_group_name_H-M   'P 1'
#
loop_
_entity.id
_entity.type
_entity.pdbx_description
1 polymer ?
#
loop_
_entity_poly.entity_id
_entity_poly.type
_entity_poly.pdbx_seq_one_letter_code
_entity_poly.pdbx_strand_id
1 'polypeptide(L)'
;MAREQARWGWTWGRRLIAVFAAIVILVGIVGAAVLGPILLRPNAYKAVTSIETQPTFHDPALLAQAWALPVAEKYRQRPYEYQSNPSFCGPASVANLLRSLGVDFSQADVIRGTTFQPWFGILVNGLTLDELADLIRRRLDRPVRVVRDLSLAAFREAMRSSNDTSKRLIVNFHRGPLFSRGAGHFSPVLGYLPDRDLVFVGDVNGNYTPFLVGTERLWQAATTIDGTSGKARGLLVIDPALPSP
;
A
#
# COMPACT_ATOMS: atom_id res chain seq x y z
N MET A 1 -39.02 53.37 0.09
CA MET A 1 -37.88 52.80 0.84
C MET A 1 -37.88 51.26 0.88
N ALA A 2 -38.95 50.56 1.28
CA ALA A 2 -38.94 49.08 1.36
C ALA A 2 -38.80 48.33 0.02
N ARG A 3 -39.39 48.84 -1.08
CA ARG A 3 -39.28 48.21 -2.43
C ARG A 3 -37.90 48.35 -3.07
N GLU A 4 -37.10 49.31 -2.63
CA GLU A 4 -35.78 49.60 -3.20
C GLU A 4 -34.69 48.75 -2.52
N GLN A 5 -34.81 48.54 -1.21
CA GLN A 5 -33.97 47.59 -0.45
C GLN A 5 -34.20 46.13 -0.89
N ALA A 6 -35.43 45.74 -1.23
CA ALA A 6 -35.74 44.40 -1.74
C ALA A 6 -35.11 44.11 -3.11
N ARG A 7 -35.08 45.10 -4.02
CA ARG A 7 -34.39 44.99 -5.33
C ARG A 7 -32.87 44.91 -5.18
N TRP A 8 -32.31 45.55 -4.16
CA TRP A 8 -30.88 45.52 -3.87
C TRP A 8 -30.45 44.16 -3.31
N GLY A 9 -31.16 43.61 -2.31
CA GLY A 9 -30.89 42.25 -1.79
C GLY A 9 -31.02 41.14 -2.85
N TRP A 10 -31.96 41.29 -3.79
CA TRP A 10 -32.17 40.31 -4.87
C TRP A 10 -31.06 40.33 -5.94
N THR A 11 -30.50 41.49 -6.27
CA THR A 11 -29.40 41.60 -7.25
C THR A 11 -28.07 41.10 -6.67
N TRP A 12 -27.82 41.33 -5.37
CA TRP A 12 -26.68 40.77 -4.65
C TRP A 12 -26.73 39.25 -4.55
N GLY A 13 -27.90 38.67 -4.26
CA GLY A 13 -28.08 37.21 -4.26
C GLY A 13 -27.77 36.56 -5.61
N ARG A 14 -28.22 37.17 -6.72
CA ARG A 14 -27.92 36.66 -8.09
C ARG A 14 -26.45 36.79 -8.46
N ARG A 15 -25.76 37.84 -7.99
CA ARG A 15 -24.31 38.01 -8.19
C ARG A 15 -23.51 36.97 -7.40
N LEU A 16 -23.88 36.68 -6.16
CA LEU A 16 -23.24 35.64 -5.35
C LEU A 16 -23.44 34.24 -5.95
N ILE A 17 -24.64 33.94 -6.45
CA ILE A 17 -24.93 32.67 -7.14
C ILE A 17 -24.10 32.56 -8.43
N ALA A 18 -23.98 33.64 -9.21
CA ALA A 18 -23.19 33.66 -10.44
C ALA A 18 -21.69 33.47 -10.17
N VAL A 19 -21.15 34.12 -9.13
CA VAL A 19 -19.75 33.96 -8.72
C VAL A 19 -19.49 32.52 -8.25
N PHE A 20 -20.39 31.96 -7.43
CA PHE A 20 -20.27 30.57 -7.00
C PHE A 20 -20.31 29.58 -8.18
N ALA A 21 -21.26 29.77 -9.11
CA ALA A 21 -21.34 28.96 -10.33
C ALA A 21 -20.07 29.07 -11.19
N ALA A 22 -19.53 30.28 -11.34
CA ALA A 22 -18.29 30.50 -12.07
C ALA A 22 -17.09 29.80 -11.40
N ILE A 23 -17.00 29.83 -10.06
CA ILE A 23 -15.97 29.10 -9.31
C ILE A 23 -16.12 27.59 -9.52
N VAL A 24 -17.33 27.03 -9.42
CA VAL A 24 -17.56 25.59 -9.63
C VAL A 24 -17.18 25.17 -11.05
N ILE A 25 -17.55 25.97 -12.07
CA ILE A 25 -17.17 25.71 -13.46
C ILE A 25 -15.66 25.78 -13.63
N LEU A 26 -15.01 26.80 -13.07
CA LEU A 26 -13.55 26.96 -13.15
C LEU A 26 -12.82 25.79 -12.46
N VAL A 27 -13.28 25.37 -11.27
CA VAL A 27 -12.76 24.19 -10.58
C VAL A 27 -12.99 22.92 -11.40
N GLY A 28 -14.14 22.79 -12.07
CA GLY A 28 -14.43 21.68 -12.98
C GLY A 28 -13.50 21.65 -14.20
N ILE A 29 -13.25 22.79 -14.83
CA ILE A 29 -12.36 22.92 -16.00
C ILE A 29 -10.90 22.65 -15.60
N VAL A 30 -10.43 23.25 -14.50
CA VAL A 30 -9.08 23.00 -13.97
C VAL A 30 -8.94 21.54 -13.56
N GLY A 31 -9.94 20.97 -12.89
CA GLY A 31 -9.98 19.55 -12.54
C GLY A 31 -9.91 18.65 -13.78
N ALA A 32 -10.66 18.95 -14.83
CA ALA A 32 -10.62 18.22 -16.09
C ALA A 32 -9.28 18.38 -16.84
N ALA A 33 -8.68 19.57 -16.83
CA ALA A 33 -7.38 19.82 -17.46
C ALA A 33 -6.22 19.14 -16.72
N VAL A 34 -6.31 18.98 -15.39
CA VAL A 34 -5.29 18.32 -14.55
C VAL A 34 -5.49 16.80 -14.53
N LEU A 35 -6.72 16.33 -14.32
CA LEU A 35 -7.03 14.90 -14.23
C LEU A 35 -7.21 14.23 -15.60
N GLY A 36 -7.65 14.96 -16.62
CA GLY A 36 -7.87 14.44 -17.97
C GLY A 36 -6.64 13.76 -18.54
N PRO A 37 -5.46 14.39 -18.57
CA PRO A 37 -4.22 13.74 -19.03
C PRO A 37 -3.81 12.52 -18.19
N ILE A 38 -4.17 12.46 -16.91
CA ILE A 38 -3.88 11.32 -16.02
C ILE A 38 -4.84 10.16 -16.29
N LEU A 39 -6.13 10.46 -16.47
CA LEU A 39 -7.19 9.48 -16.76
C LEU A 39 -7.11 8.94 -18.19
N LEU A 40 -6.59 9.73 -19.14
CA LEU A 40 -6.43 9.38 -20.54
C LEU A 40 -5.08 8.74 -20.87
N ARG A 41 -4.16 8.62 -19.89
CA ARG A 41 -2.91 7.89 -20.09
C ARG A 41 -3.21 6.41 -20.37
N PRO A 42 -2.70 5.85 -21.47
CA PRO A 42 -2.85 4.42 -21.75
C PRO A 42 -2.34 3.61 -20.56
N ASN A 43 -3.14 2.64 -20.10
CA ASN A 43 -2.70 1.72 -19.06
C ASN A 43 -1.47 0.95 -19.56
N ALA A 44 -0.29 1.30 -19.06
CA ALA A 44 0.99 0.68 -19.42
C ALA A 44 1.00 -0.83 -19.17
N TYR A 45 0.08 -1.33 -18.34
CA TYR A 45 -0.05 -2.74 -17.97
C TYR A 45 -1.20 -3.46 -18.69
N LYS A 46 -1.80 -2.87 -19.74
CA LYS A 46 -2.91 -3.50 -20.48
C LYS A 46 -2.55 -4.89 -21.05
N ALA A 47 -1.29 -5.10 -21.43
CA ALA A 47 -0.81 -6.37 -21.98
C ALA A 47 -0.42 -7.41 -20.90
N VAL A 48 -0.44 -7.02 -19.62
CA VAL A 48 -0.09 -7.93 -18.52
C VAL A 48 -1.21 -8.93 -18.31
N THR A 49 -0.87 -10.22 -18.32
CA THR A 49 -1.78 -11.27 -17.83
C THR A 49 -1.83 -11.23 -16.31
N SER A 50 -3.03 -11.05 -15.75
CA SER A 50 -3.25 -10.99 -14.30
C SER A 50 -2.90 -12.32 -13.64
N ILE A 51 -2.20 -12.26 -12.51
CA ILE A 51 -1.92 -13.44 -11.68
C ILE A 51 -3.20 -14.07 -11.11
N GLU A 52 -4.32 -13.34 -11.04
CA GLU A 52 -5.61 -13.90 -10.60
C GLU A 52 -6.09 -15.06 -11.47
N THR A 53 -5.60 -15.13 -12.72
CA THR A 53 -5.91 -16.23 -13.65
C THR A 53 -4.93 -17.41 -13.53
N GLN A 54 -3.86 -17.26 -12.76
CA GLN A 54 -2.87 -18.32 -12.57
C GLN A 54 -3.36 -19.33 -11.53
N PRO A 55 -3.22 -20.65 -11.78
CA PRO A 55 -3.65 -21.69 -10.85
C PRO A 55 -3.04 -21.54 -9.44
N THR A 56 -1.82 -21.02 -9.36
CA THR A 56 -1.09 -20.88 -8.10
C THR A 56 -1.61 -19.77 -7.20
N PHE A 57 -2.34 -18.77 -7.73
CA PHE A 57 -2.68 -17.54 -7.00
C PHE A 57 -3.39 -17.79 -5.68
N HIS A 58 -4.42 -18.64 -5.71
CA HIS A 58 -5.18 -19.10 -4.54
C HIS A 58 -5.39 -20.62 -4.56
N ASP A 59 -4.37 -21.38 -4.98
CA ASP A 59 -4.41 -22.84 -4.88
C ASP A 59 -4.56 -23.24 -3.39
N PRO A 60 -5.61 -23.99 -2.99
CA PRO A 60 -5.87 -24.29 -1.59
C PRO A 60 -4.75 -25.10 -0.92
N ALA A 61 -4.11 -26.03 -1.65
CA ALA A 61 -3.06 -26.87 -1.10
C ALA A 61 -1.76 -26.08 -0.91
N LEU A 62 -1.41 -25.20 -1.85
CA LEU A 62 -0.27 -24.32 -1.73
C LEU A 62 -0.48 -23.25 -0.66
N LEU A 63 -1.69 -22.68 -0.55
CA LEU A 63 -2.02 -21.75 0.52
C LEU A 63 -1.93 -22.42 1.90
N ALA A 64 -2.40 -23.67 2.04
CA ALA A 64 -2.25 -24.42 3.28
C ALA A 64 -0.77 -24.60 3.66
N GLN A 65 0.08 -24.96 2.69
CA GLN A 65 1.53 -25.06 2.88
C GLN A 65 2.15 -23.71 3.26
N ALA A 66 1.82 -22.64 2.54
CA ALA A 66 2.35 -21.31 2.76
C ALA A 66 1.97 -20.75 4.14
N TRP A 67 0.73 -21.02 4.57
CA TRP A 67 0.28 -20.63 5.89
C TRP A 67 1.00 -21.39 7.01
N ALA A 68 1.41 -22.64 6.79
CA ALA A 68 2.20 -23.44 7.73
C ALA A 68 3.66 -22.98 7.85
N LEU A 69 4.10 -21.98 7.08
CA LEU A 69 5.46 -21.43 7.21
C LEU A 69 5.64 -20.72 8.57
N PRO A 70 6.85 -20.79 9.18
CA PRO A 70 7.08 -20.28 10.54
C PRO A 70 6.73 -18.80 10.74
N VAL A 71 6.96 -17.95 9.75
CA VAL A 71 6.60 -16.52 9.81
C VAL A 71 5.10 -16.32 9.64
N ALA A 72 4.47 -16.99 8.68
CA ALA A 72 3.03 -16.94 8.46
C ALA A 72 2.23 -17.37 9.71
N GLU A 73 2.72 -18.37 10.45
CA GLU A 73 2.13 -18.76 11.74
C GLU A 73 2.09 -17.61 12.74
N LYS A 74 3.12 -16.76 12.81
CA LYS A 74 3.14 -15.58 13.70
C LYS A 74 2.05 -14.59 13.35
N TYR A 75 1.74 -14.42 12.07
CA TYR A 75 0.64 -13.55 11.61
C TYR A 75 -0.75 -14.13 11.86
N ARG A 76 -0.88 -15.46 12.04
CA ARG A 76 -2.17 -16.13 12.35
C ARG A 76 -2.52 -16.16 13.84
N GLN A 77 -1.60 -15.76 14.72
CA GLN A 77 -1.86 -15.76 16.16
C GLN A 77 -2.91 -14.71 16.59
N ARG A 78 -3.22 -13.75 15.72
CA ARG A 78 -4.21 -12.68 15.93
C ARG A 78 -5.02 -12.47 14.64
N PRO A 79 -6.22 -11.87 14.72
CA PRO A 79 -6.98 -11.52 13.52
C PRO A 79 -6.15 -10.66 12.55
N TYR A 80 -6.16 -11.06 11.28
CA TYR A 80 -5.49 -10.32 10.22
C TYR A 80 -6.28 -9.04 9.91
N GLU A 81 -5.63 -7.88 9.98
CA GLU A 81 -6.31 -6.60 9.74
C GLU A 81 -6.19 -6.18 8.29
N TYR A 82 -7.33 -6.00 7.64
CA TYR A 82 -7.41 -5.45 6.29
C TYR A 82 -7.41 -3.92 6.33
N GLN A 83 -6.88 -3.31 5.27
CA GLN A 83 -6.87 -1.86 5.10
C GLN A 83 -8.30 -1.32 5.11
N SER A 84 -8.54 -0.29 5.92
CA SER A 84 -9.86 0.36 6.03
C SER A 84 -10.27 1.10 4.76
N ASN A 85 -9.29 1.55 3.97
CA ASN A 85 -9.50 2.23 2.69
C ASN A 85 -8.24 2.11 1.79
N PRO A 86 -8.31 2.50 0.51
CA PRO A 86 -7.20 2.34 -0.45
C PRO A 86 -5.87 2.96 -0.04
N SER A 87 -5.86 4.00 0.80
CA SER A 87 -4.64 4.69 1.24
C SER A 87 -3.99 4.08 2.49
N PHE A 88 -4.65 3.14 3.17
CA PHE A 88 -4.22 2.56 4.45
C PHE A 88 -3.44 1.24 4.31
N CYS A 89 -3.00 0.86 3.11
CA CYS A 89 -2.21 -0.35 2.91
C CYS A 89 -0.90 -0.35 3.73
N GLY A 90 -0.19 0.78 3.80
CA GLY A 90 1.00 0.94 4.65
C GLY A 90 0.68 0.74 6.14
N PRO A 91 -0.23 1.52 6.73
CA PRO A 91 -0.63 1.36 8.13
C PRO A 91 -1.13 -0.03 8.49
N ALA A 92 -1.96 -0.67 7.65
CA ALA A 92 -2.44 -2.04 7.89
C ALA A 92 -1.29 -3.06 7.82
N SER A 93 -0.34 -2.89 6.91
CA SER A 93 0.86 -3.75 6.83
C SER A 93 1.70 -3.68 8.11
N VAL A 94 1.88 -2.47 8.65
CA VAL A 94 2.63 -2.25 9.90
C VAL A 94 1.88 -2.80 11.10
N ALA A 95 0.55 -2.62 11.17
CA ALA A 95 -0.29 -3.21 12.22
C ALA A 95 -0.14 -4.74 12.27
N ASN A 96 -0.28 -5.42 11.12
CA ASN A 96 -0.08 -6.86 11.04
C ASN A 96 1.35 -7.28 11.38
N LEU A 97 2.37 -6.51 10.96
CA LEU A 97 3.75 -6.75 11.36
C LEU A 97 3.92 -6.70 12.88
N LEU A 98 3.42 -5.65 13.54
CA LEU A 98 3.49 -5.49 15.00
C LEU A 98 2.75 -6.61 15.74
N ARG A 99 1.57 -7.01 15.24
CA ARG A 99 0.81 -8.15 15.78
C ARG A 99 1.56 -9.48 15.67
N SER A 100 2.31 -9.68 14.59
CA SER A 100 3.18 -10.85 14.42
C SER A 100 4.37 -10.88 15.38
N LEU A 101 4.63 -9.76 16.08
CA LEU A 101 5.66 -9.63 17.12
C LEU A 101 5.07 -9.65 18.53
N GLY A 102 3.76 -9.91 18.68
CA GLY A 102 3.10 -9.98 19.97
C GLY A 102 2.49 -8.67 20.46
N VAL A 103 2.64 -7.58 19.71
CA VAL A 103 2.13 -6.25 20.08
C VAL A 103 0.73 -6.08 19.50
N ASP A 104 -0.29 -5.90 20.33
CA ASP A 104 -1.63 -5.58 19.81
C ASP A 104 -1.66 -4.13 19.34
N PHE A 105 -1.86 -3.96 18.03
CA PHE A 105 -1.69 -2.68 17.36
C PHE A 105 -2.56 -2.62 16.10
N SER A 106 -3.37 -1.58 15.99
CA SER A 106 -4.25 -1.35 14.84
C SER A 106 -3.65 -0.38 13.82
N GLN A 107 -4.21 -0.36 12.61
CA GLN A 107 -3.80 0.60 11.58
C GLN A 107 -4.02 2.07 12.02
N ALA A 108 -4.96 2.32 12.93
CA ALA A 108 -5.17 3.64 13.52
C ALA A 108 -4.08 4.01 14.55
N ASP A 109 -3.65 3.04 15.37
CA ASP A 109 -2.53 3.22 16.31
C ASP A 109 -1.24 3.55 15.57
N VAL A 110 -1.03 2.95 14.39
CA VAL A 110 0.12 3.18 13.51
C VAL A 110 0.33 4.64 13.16
N ILE A 111 -0.74 5.38 12.85
CA ILE A 111 -0.64 6.78 12.42
C ILE A 111 -0.91 7.80 13.54
N ARG A 112 -1.43 7.36 14.70
CA ARG A 112 -1.79 8.25 15.80
C ARG A 112 -0.60 9.08 16.30
N GLY A 113 -0.74 10.41 16.31
CA GLY A 113 0.34 11.30 16.77
C GLY A 113 1.53 11.42 15.82
N THR A 114 1.38 11.00 14.55
CA THR A 114 2.38 11.24 13.49
C THR A 114 2.00 12.45 12.64
N THR A 115 2.88 12.86 11.72
CA THR A 115 2.55 13.89 10.71
C THR A 115 1.54 13.39 9.67
N PHE A 116 1.31 12.08 9.58
CA PHE A 116 0.35 11.47 8.65
C PHE A 116 -1.06 11.54 9.22
N GLN A 117 -1.71 12.69 9.03
CA GLN A 117 -3.09 12.92 9.45
C GLN A 117 -4.02 12.73 8.24
N PRO A 118 -4.92 11.71 8.26
CA PRO A 118 -5.86 11.48 7.17
C PRO A 118 -6.81 12.66 7.00
N TRP A 119 -6.93 13.16 5.78
CA TRP A 119 -7.92 14.18 5.42
C TRP A 119 -9.19 13.46 4.95
N PHE A 120 -10.30 13.67 5.65
CA PHE A 120 -11.55 12.89 5.46
C PHE A 120 -11.33 11.36 5.52
N GLY A 121 -10.41 10.90 6.37
CA GLY A 121 -10.09 9.47 6.51
C GLY A 121 -9.14 8.90 5.46
N ILE A 122 -8.65 9.72 4.53
CA ILE A 122 -7.73 9.30 3.46
C ILE A 122 -6.34 9.93 3.66
N LEU A 123 -5.30 9.11 3.56
CA LEU A 123 -3.93 9.60 3.39
C LEU A 123 -3.73 9.95 1.91
N VAL A 124 -3.79 11.24 1.59
CA VAL A 124 -3.59 11.72 0.21
C VAL A 124 -2.18 11.30 -0.25
N ASN A 125 -2.11 10.56 -1.37
CA ASN A 125 -0.91 9.89 -1.91
C ASN A 125 -0.39 8.66 -1.13
N GLY A 126 -1.03 8.26 -0.03
CA GLY A 126 -0.57 7.15 0.80
C GLY A 126 0.76 7.47 1.49
N LEU A 127 1.66 6.48 1.54
CA LEU A 127 3.00 6.60 2.12
C LEU A 127 4.03 6.11 1.10
N THR A 128 5.17 6.78 1.01
CA THR A 128 6.34 6.27 0.31
C THR A 128 7.05 5.19 1.13
N LEU A 129 7.95 4.43 0.50
CA LEU A 129 8.73 3.39 1.18
C LEU A 129 9.59 3.96 2.33
N ASP A 130 10.17 5.16 2.15
CA ASP A 130 10.99 5.81 3.17
C ASP A 130 10.12 6.29 4.35
N GLU A 131 8.96 6.91 4.06
CA GLU A 131 8.01 7.37 5.09
C GLU A 131 7.46 6.21 5.93
N LEU A 132 7.13 5.07 5.28
CA LEU A 132 6.69 3.89 6.00
C LEU A 132 7.80 3.32 6.88
N ALA A 133 9.06 3.33 6.40
CA ALA A 133 10.21 2.91 7.19
C ALA A 133 10.39 3.79 8.45
N ASP A 134 10.30 5.11 8.31
CA ASP A 134 10.38 6.04 9.44
C ASP A 134 9.26 5.83 10.45
N LEU A 135 8.05 5.56 9.95
CA LEU A 135 6.92 5.24 10.80
C LEU A 135 7.17 3.94 11.58
N ILE A 136 7.70 2.89 10.94
CA ILE A 136 8.03 1.63 11.64
C ILE A 136 9.11 1.87 12.69
N ARG A 137 10.19 2.61 12.36
CA ARG A 137 11.26 2.96 13.31
C ARG A 137 10.69 3.62 14.57
N ARG A 138 9.76 4.57 14.41
CA ARG A 138 9.10 5.26 15.52
C ARG A 138 8.19 4.36 16.36
N ARG A 139 7.62 3.29 15.78
CA ARG A 139 6.73 2.35 16.50
C ARG A 139 7.46 1.21 17.17
N LEU A 140 8.52 0.72 16.57
CA LEU A 140 9.29 -0.42 17.08
C LEU A 140 10.50 -0.06 17.91
N ASP A 141 11.02 1.17 17.78
CA ASP A 141 12.34 1.53 18.30
C ASP A 141 13.43 0.54 17.84
N ARG A 142 13.41 0.24 16.54
CA ARG A 142 14.27 -0.74 15.86
C ARG A 142 14.76 -0.23 14.52
N PRO A 143 15.95 -0.66 14.08
CA PRO A 143 16.42 -0.38 12.74
C PRO A 143 15.50 -1.03 11.71
N VAL A 144 15.20 -0.28 10.66
CA VAL A 144 14.48 -0.74 9.47
C VAL A 144 15.40 -0.50 8.29
N ARG A 145 15.74 -1.56 7.57
CA ARG A 145 16.55 -1.45 6.36
C ARG A 145 15.64 -1.29 5.17
N VAL A 146 15.82 -0.18 4.45
CA VAL A 146 15.15 0.07 3.18
C VAL A 146 16.01 -0.49 2.06
N VAL A 147 15.43 -1.36 1.23
CA VAL A 147 16.15 -2.08 0.19
C VAL A 147 15.49 -1.83 -1.16
N ARG A 148 16.29 -1.40 -2.14
CA ARG A 148 15.87 -1.07 -3.51
C ARG A 148 16.84 -1.70 -4.51
N ASP A 149 16.47 -1.65 -5.78
CA ASP A 149 17.36 -1.96 -6.91
C ASP A 149 18.01 -3.36 -6.83
N LEU A 150 17.31 -4.30 -6.21
CA LEU A 150 17.76 -5.68 -6.11
C LEU A 150 17.78 -6.32 -7.50
N SER A 151 18.84 -7.07 -7.80
CA SER A 151 18.77 -8.06 -8.88
C SER A 151 17.73 -9.14 -8.53
N LEU A 152 17.21 -9.84 -9.54
CA LEU A 152 16.27 -10.95 -9.29
C LEU A 152 16.87 -12.01 -8.35
N ALA A 153 18.16 -12.31 -8.48
CA ALA A 153 18.86 -13.23 -7.59
C ALA A 153 18.88 -12.73 -6.14
N ALA A 154 19.24 -11.46 -5.91
CA ALA A 154 19.23 -10.87 -4.58
C ALA A 154 17.82 -10.76 -3.99
N PHE A 155 16.80 -10.53 -4.84
CA PHE A 155 15.41 -10.54 -4.43
C PHE A 155 14.95 -11.94 -3.99
N ARG A 156 15.34 -13.01 -4.71
CA ARG A 156 15.12 -14.40 -4.27
C ARG A 156 15.77 -14.69 -2.93
N GLU A 157 17.00 -14.25 -2.70
CA GLU A 157 17.64 -14.41 -1.38
C GLU A 157 16.88 -13.67 -0.27
N ALA A 158 16.38 -12.46 -0.55
CA ALA A 158 15.53 -11.75 0.39
C ALA A 158 14.24 -12.53 0.68
N MET A 159 13.60 -13.13 -0.33
CA MET A 159 12.40 -13.97 -0.13
C MET A 159 12.72 -15.23 0.67
N ARG A 160 13.86 -15.90 0.47
CA ARG A 160 14.27 -17.02 1.34
C ARG A 160 14.39 -16.60 2.80
N SER A 161 14.93 -15.41 3.06
CA SER A 161 15.01 -14.87 4.41
C SER A 161 13.65 -14.55 5.05
N SER A 162 12.56 -14.49 4.28
CA SER A 162 11.22 -14.29 4.81
C SER A 162 10.65 -15.49 5.58
N ASN A 163 11.30 -16.66 5.51
CA ASN A 163 10.97 -17.82 6.35
C ASN A 163 11.66 -17.79 7.72
N ASP A 164 12.62 -16.89 7.92
CA ASP A 164 13.34 -16.73 9.19
C ASP A 164 12.50 -15.92 10.18
N THR A 165 12.10 -16.55 11.29
CA THR A 165 11.28 -15.89 12.32
C THR A 165 11.98 -14.73 13.03
N SER A 166 13.30 -14.59 12.88
CA SER A 166 14.07 -13.43 13.35
C SER A 166 13.93 -12.20 12.45
N LYS A 167 13.19 -12.30 11.35
CA LYS A 167 12.97 -11.23 10.36
C LYS A 167 11.50 -10.99 10.07
N ARG A 168 11.15 -9.77 9.71
CA ARG A 168 9.87 -9.40 9.10
C ARG A 168 10.13 -8.56 7.86
N LEU A 169 9.38 -8.83 6.81
CA LEU A 169 9.51 -8.13 5.54
C LEU A 169 8.17 -7.48 5.18
N ILE A 170 8.22 -6.25 4.69
CA ILE A 170 7.11 -5.60 3.99
C ILE A 170 7.59 -5.31 2.57
N VAL A 171 6.80 -5.71 1.58
CA VAL A 171 7.06 -5.39 0.17
C VAL A 171 6.22 -4.18 -0.24
N ASN A 172 6.86 -3.24 -0.91
CA ASN A 172 6.21 -2.18 -1.66
C ASN A 172 6.27 -2.51 -3.14
N PHE A 173 5.11 -2.57 -3.79
CA PHE A 173 5.03 -2.99 -5.18
C PHE A 173 3.95 -2.22 -5.93
N HIS A 174 4.04 -2.18 -7.25
CA HIS A 174 2.96 -1.68 -8.10
C HIS A 174 2.02 -2.83 -8.47
N ARG A 175 0.70 -2.65 -8.35
CA ARG A 175 -0.27 -3.71 -8.71
C ARG A 175 -0.35 -3.99 -10.21
N GLY A 176 0.01 -3.02 -11.05
CA GLY A 176 0.02 -3.14 -12.51
C GLY A 176 0.70 -4.41 -13.07
N PRO A 177 2.00 -4.67 -12.79
CA PRO A 177 2.67 -5.89 -13.23
C PRO A 177 2.01 -7.20 -12.77
N LEU A 178 1.28 -7.19 -11.65
CA LEU A 178 0.62 -8.37 -11.08
C LEU A 178 -0.78 -8.57 -11.66
N PHE A 179 -1.58 -7.52 -11.70
CA PHE A 179 -3.03 -7.58 -11.89
C PHE A 179 -3.52 -6.83 -13.12
N SER A 180 -2.60 -6.35 -13.96
CA SER A 180 -2.84 -5.47 -15.12
C SER A 180 -3.52 -4.14 -14.79
N ARG A 181 -3.67 -3.81 -13.50
CA ARG A 181 -4.41 -2.65 -13.00
C ARG A 181 -3.92 -2.22 -11.62
N GLY A 182 -4.43 -1.07 -11.16
CA GLY A 182 -4.16 -0.55 -9.83
C GLY A 182 -2.88 0.26 -9.74
N ALA A 183 -2.56 0.67 -8.52
CA ALA A 183 -1.44 1.56 -8.20
C ALA A 183 -0.46 0.89 -7.21
N GLY A 184 0.44 1.70 -6.63
CA GLY A 184 1.33 1.27 -5.54
C GLY A 184 0.56 0.66 -4.36
N HIS A 185 1.20 -0.30 -3.69
CA HIS A 185 0.64 -1.04 -2.57
C HIS A 185 1.73 -1.51 -1.60
N PHE A 186 1.35 -1.76 -0.36
CA PHE A 186 2.20 -2.40 0.65
C PHE A 186 1.53 -3.65 1.18
N SER A 187 2.33 -4.68 1.45
CA SER A 187 1.87 -5.87 2.15
C SER A 187 3.02 -6.56 2.87
N PRO A 188 2.78 -7.22 4.01
CA PRO A 188 3.74 -8.15 4.60
C PRO A 188 4.09 -9.30 3.65
N VAL A 189 5.34 -9.75 3.69
CA VAL A 189 5.74 -11.05 3.12
C VAL A 189 5.64 -12.08 4.24
N LEU A 190 4.75 -13.06 4.08
CA LEU A 190 4.44 -14.06 5.10
C LEU A 190 5.32 -15.30 4.99
N GLY A 191 5.97 -15.50 3.84
CA GLY A 191 6.94 -16.55 3.62
C GLY A 191 7.24 -16.78 2.14
N TYR A 192 8.01 -17.83 1.88
CA TYR A 192 8.46 -18.24 0.56
C TYR A 192 8.47 -19.77 0.43
N LEU A 193 7.92 -20.28 -0.68
CA LEU A 193 7.95 -21.69 -1.07
C LEU A 193 9.08 -21.90 -2.09
N PRO A 194 10.30 -22.29 -1.66
CA PRO A 194 11.48 -22.31 -2.53
C PRO A 194 11.38 -23.31 -3.67
N ASP A 195 10.76 -24.48 -3.44
CA ASP A 195 10.64 -25.54 -4.44
C ASP A 195 9.77 -25.15 -5.66
N ARG A 196 8.96 -24.09 -5.50
CA ARG A 196 8.03 -23.59 -6.51
C ARG A 196 8.37 -22.18 -6.99
N ASP A 197 9.39 -21.55 -6.40
CA ASP A 197 9.69 -20.12 -6.57
C ASP A 197 8.47 -19.19 -6.34
N LEU A 198 7.68 -19.47 -5.30
CA LEU A 198 6.48 -18.71 -4.96
C LEU A 198 6.64 -17.92 -3.66
N VAL A 199 6.34 -16.63 -3.72
CA VAL A 199 6.27 -15.74 -2.55
C VAL A 199 4.84 -15.71 -2.02
N PHE A 200 4.70 -15.86 -0.70
CA PHE A 200 3.43 -15.72 -0.02
C PHE A 200 3.26 -14.28 0.48
N VAL A 201 2.45 -13.50 -0.23
CA VAL A 201 2.18 -12.09 0.07
C VAL A 201 0.91 -12.01 0.91
N GLY A 202 1.02 -11.46 2.11
CA GLY A 202 -0.11 -11.21 2.99
C GLY A 202 -0.87 -9.97 2.57
N ASP A 203 -1.59 -9.99 1.44
CA ASP A 203 -2.25 -8.78 0.98
C ASP A 203 -3.26 -8.25 2.01
N VAL A 204 -3.05 -7.00 2.43
CA VAL A 204 -3.92 -6.27 3.37
C VAL A 204 -5.17 -5.71 2.70
N ASN A 205 -5.31 -5.86 1.39
CA ASN A 205 -6.53 -5.57 0.65
C ASN A 205 -7.48 -6.77 0.73
N GLY A 206 -8.62 -6.59 1.39
CA GLY A 206 -9.60 -7.67 1.60
C GLY A 206 -10.20 -8.26 0.32
N ASN A 207 -10.08 -7.59 -0.83
CA ASN A 207 -10.55 -8.14 -2.11
C ASN A 207 -9.53 -9.09 -2.75
N TYR A 208 -8.24 -8.92 -2.46
CA TYR A 208 -7.18 -9.80 -2.97
C TYR A 208 -6.85 -10.90 -1.96
N THR A 209 -6.87 -10.58 -0.65
CA THR A 209 -6.48 -11.49 0.46
C THR A 209 -5.05 -12.05 0.30
N PRO A 210 -4.50 -12.78 1.28
CA PRO A 210 -3.19 -13.39 1.12
C PRO A 210 -3.10 -14.34 -0.08
N PHE A 211 -2.12 -14.12 -0.96
CA PHE A 211 -1.98 -14.82 -2.23
C PHE A 211 -0.54 -15.30 -2.50
N LEU A 212 -0.40 -16.22 -3.45
CA LEU A 212 0.89 -16.69 -3.94
C LEU A 212 1.23 -16.09 -5.30
N VAL A 213 2.50 -15.74 -5.49
CA VAL A 213 3.00 -15.17 -6.75
C VAL A 213 4.41 -15.64 -7.04
N GLY A 214 4.72 -15.87 -8.33
CA GLY A 214 6.09 -16.15 -8.77
C GLY A 214 7.06 -15.02 -8.41
N THR A 215 8.24 -15.35 -7.89
CA THR A 215 9.20 -14.36 -7.37
C THR A 215 9.60 -13.31 -8.41
N GLU A 216 9.85 -13.73 -9.65
CA GLU A 216 10.19 -12.79 -10.73
C GLU A 216 9.08 -11.77 -10.98
N ARG A 217 7.82 -12.21 -10.91
CA ARG A 217 6.67 -11.33 -11.12
C ARG A 217 6.54 -10.30 -10.00
N LEU A 218 6.75 -10.71 -8.74
CA LEU A 218 6.76 -9.79 -7.62
C LEU A 218 7.97 -8.84 -7.68
N TRP A 219 9.14 -9.33 -8.08
CA TRP A 219 10.33 -8.53 -8.28
C TRP A 219 10.10 -7.41 -9.31
N GLN A 220 9.54 -7.73 -10.48
CA GLN A 220 9.15 -6.73 -11.49
C GLN A 220 8.19 -5.67 -10.93
N ALA A 221 7.27 -6.07 -10.05
CA ALA A 221 6.36 -5.15 -9.39
C ALA A 221 7.06 -4.26 -8.35
N ALA A 222 8.03 -4.81 -7.61
CA ALA A 222 8.78 -4.15 -6.56
C ALA A 222 9.93 -3.26 -7.08
N THR A 223 10.37 -3.40 -8.33
CA THR A 223 11.40 -2.53 -8.95
C THR A 223 10.85 -1.37 -9.75
N THR A 224 9.53 -1.24 -9.84
CA THR A 224 8.87 -0.09 -10.47
C THR A 224 9.17 1.23 -9.72
N ILE A 225 9.20 2.34 -10.44
CA ILE A 225 9.37 3.68 -9.86
C ILE A 225 8.07 4.13 -9.18
N ASP A 226 8.19 4.62 -7.95
CA ASP A 226 7.13 5.29 -7.24
C ASP A 226 7.04 6.77 -7.66
N GLY A 227 5.86 7.18 -8.15
CA GLY A 227 5.66 8.52 -8.71
C GLY A 227 5.73 9.63 -7.66
N THR A 228 5.46 9.32 -6.39
CA THR A 228 5.51 10.31 -5.29
C THR A 228 6.95 10.58 -4.85
N SER A 229 7.76 9.53 -4.66
CA SER A 229 9.15 9.67 -4.22
C SER A 229 10.17 9.84 -5.35
N GLY A 230 9.82 9.46 -6.59
CA GLY A 230 10.76 9.40 -7.71
C GLY A 230 11.81 8.29 -7.59
N LYS A 231 11.69 7.40 -6.59
CA LYS A 231 12.62 6.29 -6.33
C LYS A 231 11.99 4.95 -6.69
N ALA A 232 12.82 3.93 -6.87
CA ALA A 232 12.32 2.57 -6.95
C ALA A 232 11.54 2.20 -5.68
N ARG A 233 10.49 1.38 -5.85
CA ARG A 233 9.87 0.63 -4.76
C ARG A 233 10.86 -0.44 -4.24
N GLY A 234 10.41 -1.33 -3.37
CA GLY A 234 11.31 -2.35 -2.84
C GLY A 234 10.82 -3.02 -1.57
N LEU A 235 11.75 -3.31 -0.67
CA LEU A 235 11.49 -4.04 0.57
C LEU A 235 11.87 -3.21 1.79
N LEU A 236 11.09 -3.37 2.86
CA LEU A 236 11.50 -3.05 4.22
C LEU A 236 11.87 -4.36 4.90
N VAL A 237 13.08 -4.42 5.46
CA VAL A 237 13.55 -5.55 6.26
C VAL A 237 13.70 -5.10 7.69
N ILE A 238 13.03 -5.80 8.59
CA ILE A 238 12.98 -5.54 10.02
C ILE A 238 13.55 -6.77 10.74
N ASP A 239 14.55 -6.55 11.59
CA ASP A 239 15.09 -7.56 12.48
C ASP A 239 14.51 -7.32 13.90
N PRO A 240 13.42 -8.01 14.29
CA PRO A 240 12.74 -7.82 15.59
C PRO A 240 13.56 -8.16 16.84
N ALA A 241 14.68 -8.87 16.73
CA ALA A 241 15.55 -9.14 17.88
C ALA A 241 16.04 -7.82 18.51
N LEU A 242 16.19 -7.82 19.84
CA LEU A 242 16.79 -6.68 20.56
C LEU A 242 18.19 -6.40 19.97
N PRO A 243 18.60 -5.13 19.79
CA PRO A 243 20.03 -4.85 19.74
C PRO A 243 20.61 -5.41 21.04
N SER A 244 21.68 -6.20 20.93
CA SER A 244 22.44 -6.65 22.09
C SER A 244 22.79 -5.41 22.95
N PRO A 245 22.67 -5.51 24.28
CA PRO A 245 22.99 -4.40 25.18
C PRO A 245 24.44 -3.91 25.01
#